data_AF-A0A2W6CH06-F1
#
_entry.id   AF-A0A2W6CH06-F1
#
_cell.length_a   1.000
_cell.length_b   1.000
_cell.length_c   1.000
_cell.angle_alpha   90.00
_cell.angle_beta   90.00
_cell.angle_gamma   90.00
#
_symmetry.space_group_name_H-M   'P 1'
#
loop_
_entity.id
_entity.type
_entity.pdbx_description
1 polymer ?
#
loop_
_entity_poly.entity_id
_entity_poly.type
_entity_poly.pdbx_seq_one_letter_code
_entity_poly.pdbx_strand_id
1 'polypeptide(L)'
;MPKRRVDRAHKTAEKRARRERRQLAREEKFREDHARLVVERSQDPRFTQRIHRPDGSTVYQWPADSPQHQQLREMMERQAWCFRDKFGRDPGPEDPIFFDPDADEPRPRELDTVTREMAEGLRQAGRETGVDPALIEAWCELGYVVTEDNRHLFSAGDIAAWEAAVRHHADNVDDDDEDKPDEDPPLD
;
A
#
# COMPACT_ATOMS: atom_id res chain seq x y z
N MET A 1 -12.38 56.18 0.19
CA MET A 1 -12.35 55.03 1.13
C MET A 1 -11.54 53.84 0.56
N PRO A 2 -10.19 53.85 0.54
CA PRO A 2 -9.39 52.71 0.01
C PRO A 2 -8.60 51.91 1.08
N LYS A 3 -8.33 52.49 2.26
CA LYS A 3 -7.38 51.94 3.25
C LYS A 3 -7.78 50.57 3.82
N ARG A 4 -9.08 50.33 4.05
CA ARG A 4 -9.60 49.07 4.61
C ARG A 4 -9.38 47.84 3.73
N ARG A 5 -9.27 47.98 2.40
CA ARG A 5 -9.03 46.84 1.48
C ARG A 5 -7.57 46.38 1.49
N VAL A 6 -6.62 47.31 1.64
CA VAL A 6 -5.18 47.02 1.67
C VAL A 6 -4.80 46.29 2.97
N ASP A 7 -5.36 46.72 4.11
CA ASP A 7 -5.14 46.06 5.41
C ASP A 7 -5.66 44.62 5.45
N ARG A 8 -6.81 44.35 4.79
CA ARG A 8 -7.37 43.00 4.71
C ARG A 8 -6.50 42.09 3.83
N ALA A 9 -6.03 42.59 2.69
CA ALA A 9 -5.14 41.86 1.77
C ALA A 9 -3.80 41.50 2.44
N HIS A 10 -3.18 42.45 3.16
CA HIS A 10 -1.95 42.22 3.92
C HIS A 10 -2.13 41.15 5.01
N LYS A 11 -3.22 41.21 5.78
CA LYS A 11 -3.54 40.20 6.81
C LYS A 11 -3.76 38.80 6.22
N THR A 12 -4.40 38.68 5.05
CA THR A 12 -4.53 37.37 4.36
C THR A 12 -3.19 36.85 3.84
N ALA A 13 -2.33 37.72 3.30
CA ALA A 13 -1.00 37.33 2.83
C ALA A 13 -0.11 36.85 3.98
N GLU A 14 -0.11 37.57 5.11
CA GLU A 14 0.62 37.18 6.32
C GLU A 14 0.12 35.85 6.90
N LYS A 15 -1.20 35.66 6.94
CA LYS A 15 -1.81 34.39 7.36
C LYS A 15 -1.41 33.23 6.45
N ARG A 16 -1.35 33.45 5.13
CA ARG A 16 -0.89 32.45 4.15
C ARG A 16 0.60 32.12 4.34
N ALA A 17 1.46 33.13 4.43
CA ALA A 17 2.89 32.93 4.68
C ALA A 17 3.16 32.19 6.00
N ARG A 18 2.39 32.48 7.05
CA ARG A 18 2.48 31.74 8.33
C ARG A 18 2.05 30.29 8.19
N ARG A 19 1.04 30.00 7.37
CA ARG A 19 0.60 28.61 7.08
C ARG A 19 1.65 27.87 6.28
N GLU A 20 2.20 28.47 5.23
CA GLU A 20 3.25 27.89 4.38
C GLU A 20 4.50 27.57 5.21
N ARG A 21 4.99 28.50 6.05
CA ARG A 21 6.12 28.24 6.95
C ARG A 21 5.88 27.08 7.91
N ARG A 22 4.66 26.99 8.46
CA ARG A 22 4.28 25.89 9.35
C ARG A 22 4.21 24.56 8.63
N GLN A 23 3.76 24.56 7.38
CA GLN A 23 3.71 23.37 6.55
C GLN A 23 5.12 22.89 6.21
N LEU A 24 5.99 23.79 5.74
CA LEU A 24 7.40 23.47 5.45
C LEU A 24 8.12 22.91 6.68
N ALA A 25 7.94 23.53 7.86
CA ALA A 25 8.53 23.03 9.10
C ALA A 25 8.00 21.64 9.51
N ARG A 26 6.74 21.32 9.21
CA ARG A 26 6.17 19.98 9.44
C ARG A 26 6.74 18.95 8.48
N GLU A 27 6.85 19.30 7.19
CA GLU A 27 7.43 18.43 6.17
C GLU A 27 8.92 18.15 6.46
N GLU A 28 9.68 19.17 6.86
CA GLU A 28 11.08 19.04 7.26
C GLU A 28 11.21 18.11 8.48
N LYS A 29 10.45 18.37 9.55
CA LYS A 29 10.44 17.50 10.73
C LYS A 29 10.06 16.06 10.40
N PHE A 30 9.06 15.87 9.54
CA PHE A 30 8.66 14.55 9.08
C PHE A 30 9.80 13.83 8.34
N ARG A 31 10.51 14.52 7.45
CA ARG A 31 11.68 13.96 6.76
C ARG A 31 12.82 13.62 7.72
N GLU A 32 13.08 14.47 8.72
CA GLU A 32 14.09 14.19 9.75
C GLU A 32 13.72 12.96 10.60
N ASP A 33 12.47 12.90 11.07
CA ASP A 33 11.96 11.77 11.85
C ASP A 33 11.98 10.47 11.02
N HIS A 34 11.64 10.55 9.73
CA HIS A 34 11.74 9.41 8.82
C HIS A 34 13.20 9.00 8.55
N ALA A 35 14.11 9.95 8.33
CA ALA A 35 15.53 9.64 8.16
C ALA A 35 16.10 8.93 9.41
N ARG A 36 15.69 9.36 10.61
CA ARG A 36 16.05 8.67 11.86
C ARG A 36 15.50 7.25 11.90
N LEU A 37 14.23 7.06 11.51
CA LEU A 37 13.60 5.74 11.43
C LEU A 37 14.34 4.79 10.49
N VAL A 38 14.76 5.29 9.32
CA VAL A 38 15.54 4.52 8.35
C VAL A 38 16.84 4.04 8.96
N VAL A 39 17.57 4.92 9.66
CA VAL A 39 18.83 4.54 10.33
C VAL A 39 18.59 3.54 11.46
N GLU A 40 17.54 3.73 12.27
CA GLU A 40 17.22 2.85 13.40
C GLU A 40 16.84 1.43 12.98
N ARG A 41 16.10 1.28 11.88
CA ARG A 41 15.58 -0.02 11.41
C ARG A 41 16.44 -0.69 10.35
N SER A 42 17.33 0.06 9.72
CA SER A 42 18.31 -0.51 8.80
C SER A 42 19.14 -1.56 9.54
N GLN A 43 19.15 -2.78 9.02
CA GLN A 43 19.86 -3.93 9.60
C GLN A 43 19.24 -4.50 10.89
N ASP A 44 18.06 -4.04 11.31
CA ASP A 44 17.33 -4.68 12.41
C ASP A 44 16.55 -5.90 11.89
N PRO A 45 16.91 -7.14 12.30
CA PRO A 45 16.28 -8.36 11.79
C PRO A 45 14.81 -8.52 12.20
N ARG A 46 14.31 -7.67 13.11
CA ARG A 46 12.89 -7.62 13.49
C ARG A 46 12.01 -6.94 12.45
N PHE A 47 12.60 -6.24 11.49
CA PHE A 47 11.90 -5.55 10.42
C PHE A 47 12.26 -6.16 9.06
N THR A 48 11.42 -5.89 8.06
CA THR A 48 11.70 -6.34 6.69
C THR A 48 12.93 -5.62 6.14
N GLN A 49 13.91 -6.35 5.64
CA GLN A 49 15.14 -5.75 5.09
C GLN A 49 15.18 -5.86 3.57
N ARG A 50 15.70 -4.82 2.90
CA ARG A 50 16.00 -4.84 1.45
C ARG A 50 17.52 -4.92 1.26
N ILE A 51 17.97 -6.01 0.65
CA ILE A 51 19.38 -6.31 0.41
C ILE A 51 19.65 -6.25 -1.08
N HIS A 52 20.52 -5.33 -1.50
CA HIS A 52 21.02 -5.28 -2.87
C HIS A 52 22.28 -6.15 -2.97
N ARG A 53 22.26 -7.14 -3.86
CA ARG A 53 23.39 -8.03 -4.10
C ARG A 53 24.30 -7.49 -5.20
N PRO A 54 25.58 -7.91 -5.23
CA PRO A 54 26.53 -7.47 -6.28
C PRO A 54 26.13 -7.87 -7.71
N ASP A 55 25.30 -8.90 -7.86
CA ASP A 55 24.76 -9.35 -9.14
C ASP A 55 23.62 -8.47 -9.68
N GLY A 56 23.26 -7.40 -8.97
CA GLY A 56 22.16 -6.50 -9.31
C GLY A 56 20.80 -6.96 -8.82
N SER A 57 20.69 -8.17 -8.25
CA SER A 57 19.44 -8.66 -7.67
C SER A 57 19.13 -7.94 -6.35
N THR A 58 17.84 -7.81 -6.05
CA THR A 58 17.35 -7.26 -4.79
C THR A 58 16.57 -8.34 -4.06
N VAL A 59 16.91 -8.55 -2.79
CA VAL A 59 16.24 -9.53 -1.93
C VAL A 59 15.54 -8.84 -0.78
N TYR A 60 14.28 -9.22 -0.59
CA TYR A 60 13.51 -8.85 0.58
C TYR A 60 13.60 -9.98 1.61
N GLN A 61 14.05 -9.62 2.81
CA GLN A 61 14.15 -10.53 3.94
C GLN A 61 13.09 -10.15 4.97
N TRP A 62 12.09 -11.00 5.13
CA TRP A 62 11.13 -10.88 6.23
C TRP A 62 11.70 -11.48 7.52
N PRO A 63 11.27 -10.98 8.70
CA PRO A 63 11.62 -11.62 9.97
C PRO A 63 11.12 -13.07 9.97
N ALA A 64 12.00 -14.01 10.30
CA ALA A 64 11.70 -15.45 10.20
C ALA A 64 10.54 -15.89 11.11
N ASP A 65 10.33 -15.17 12.22
CA ASP A 65 9.27 -15.44 13.19
C ASP A 65 7.99 -14.62 12.92
N SER A 66 7.94 -13.87 11.81
CA SER A 66 6.75 -13.10 11.46
C SER A 66 5.63 -14.01 10.94
N PRO A 67 4.35 -13.75 11.28
CA PRO A 67 3.22 -14.45 10.70
C PRO A 67 3.22 -14.40 9.16
N GLN A 68 3.66 -13.28 8.59
CA GLN A 68 3.78 -13.06 7.16
C GLN A 68 4.76 -14.03 6.51
N HIS A 69 5.90 -14.32 7.16
CA HIS A 69 6.86 -15.32 6.68
C HIS A 69 6.27 -16.73 6.63
N GLN A 70 5.48 -17.11 7.64
CA GLN A 70 4.79 -18.41 7.67
C GLN A 70 3.74 -18.50 6.55
N GLN A 71 2.90 -17.47 6.40
CA GLN A 71 1.89 -17.41 5.33
C GLN A 71 2.52 -17.45 3.94
N LEU A 72 3.63 -16.73 3.73
CA LEU A 72 4.35 -16.75 2.46
C LEU A 72 4.91 -18.15 2.16
N ARG A 73 5.48 -18.82 3.16
CA ARG A 73 5.98 -20.19 3.01
C ARG A 73 4.86 -21.15 2.60
N GLU A 74 3.73 -21.12 3.31
CA GLU A 74 2.57 -21.96 2.99
C GLU A 74 2.00 -21.67 1.59
N MET A 75 1.98 -20.40 1.18
CA MET A 75 1.56 -20.01 -0.17
C MET A 75 2.52 -20.58 -1.23
N MET A 76 3.83 -20.49 -1.01
CA MET A 76 4.85 -21.02 -1.92
C MET A 76 4.80 -22.54 -2.02
N GLU A 77 4.59 -23.25 -0.91
CA GLU A 77 4.39 -24.69 -0.88
C GLU A 77 3.14 -25.12 -1.64
N ARG A 78 2.04 -24.37 -1.48
CA ARG A 78 0.80 -24.59 -2.24
C ARG A 78 1.01 -24.37 -3.74
N GLN A 79 1.69 -23.29 -4.14
CA GLN A 79 1.98 -23.05 -5.56
C GLN A 79 2.87 -24.14 -6.16
N ALA A 80 3.88 -24.61 -5.43
CA ALA A 80 4.72 -25.72 -5.89
C ALA A 80 3.91 -27.02 -6.03
N TRP A 81 2.94 -27.27 -5.14
CA TRP A 81 2.01 -28.39 -5.27
C TRP A 81 1.13 -28.25 -6.52
N CYS A 82 0.52 -27.08 -6.76
CA CYS A 82 -0.29 -26.82 -7.95
C CYS A 82 0.53 -27.00 -9.24
N PHE A 83 1.79 -26.55 -9.25
CA PHE A 83 2.68 -26.73 -10.40
C PHE A 83 2.95 -28.21 -10.68
N ARG A 84 3.26 -28.98 -9.64
CA ARG A 84 3.46 -30.44 -9.74
C ARG A 84 2.23 -31.16 -10.24
N ASP A 85 1.05 -30.79 -9.74
CA ASP A 85 -0.22 -31.38 -10.15
C ASP A 85 -0.50 -31.10 -11.63
N LYS A 86 -0.23 -29.86 -12.10
CA LYS A 86 -0.44 -29.44 -13.49
C LYS A 86 0.58 -30.03 -14.48
N PHE A 87 1.87 -29.95 -14.17
CA PHE A 87 2.95 -30.25 -15.12
C PHE A 87 3.69 -31.57 -14.85
N GLY A 88 3.36 -32.27 -13.75
CA GLY A 88 3.94 -33.56 -13.41
C GLY A 88 5.42 -33.54 -12.99
N ARG A 89 5.99 -32.36 -12.72
CA ARG A 89 7.39 -32.16 -12.30
C ARG A 89 7.51 -31.02 -11.30
N ASP A 90 8.62 -30.97 -10.57
CA ASP A 90 8.96 -29.81 -9.74
C ASP A 90 9.25 -28.56 -10.59
N PRO A 91 8.91 -27.36 -10.09
CA PRO A 91 9.30 -26.10 -10.72
C PRO A 91 10.82 -25.92 -10.66
N GLY A 92 11.40 -25.54 -11.79
CA GLY A 92 12.79 -25.12 -11.93
C GLY A 92 12.98 -23.64 -11.58
N PRO A 93 14.23 -23.16 -11.53
CA PRO A 93 14.54 -21.78 -11.15
C PRO A 93 13.99 -20.72 -12.12
N GLU A 94 13.78 -21.08 -13.39
CA GLU A 94 13.25 -20.19 -14.43
C GLU A 94 11.72 -20.36 -14.62
N ASP A 95 11.09 -21.29 -13.91
CA ASP A 95 9.65 -21.51 -14.04
C ASP A 95 8.85 -20.43 -13.27
N PRO A 96 7.73 -19.96 -13.82
CA PRO A 96 6.91 -18.97 -13.17
C PRO A 96 6.23 -19.54 -11.92
N ILE A 97 6.34 -18.82 -10.80
CA ILE A 97 5.61 -19.14 -9.56
C ILE A 97 4.10 -18.97 -9.77
N PHE A 98 3.70 -17.88 -10.43
CA PHE A 98 2.32 -17.62 -10.82
C PHE A 98 2.14 -18.00 -12.29
N PHE A 99 1.80 -19.26 -12.53
CA PHE A 99 1.64 -19.82 -13.87
C PHE A 99 0.19 -19.81 -14.35
N ASP A 100 0.00 -19.74 -15.67
CA ASP A 100 -1.30 -19.88 -16.33
C ASP A 100 -1.81 -21.33 -16.21
N PRO A 101 -2.91 -21.58 -15.48
CA PRO A 101 -3.43 -22.93 -15.28
C PRO A 101 -4.00 -23.53 -16.57
N ASP A 102 -4.33 -22.72 -17.57
CA ASP A 102 -4.92 -23.17 -18.85
C ASP A 102 -3.85 -23.46 -19.91
N ALA A 103 -2.60 -23.05 -19.67
CA ALA A 103 -1.50 -23.33 -20.58
C ALA A 103 -0.99 -24.77 -20.46
N ASP A 104 -0.60 -25.37 -21.60
CA ASP A 104 0.05 -26.69 -21.65
C ASP A 104 1.51 -26.66 -21.18
N GLU A 105 2.13 -25.47 -21.24
CA GLU A 105 3.50 -25.22 -20.78
C GLU A 105 3.50 -24.14 -19.69
N PRO A 106 4.47 -24.14 -18.76
CA PRO A 106 4.58 -23.13 -17.72
C PRO A 106 4.78 -21.73 -18.32
N ARG A 107 3.71 -20.93 -18.30
CA ARG A 107 3.74 -19.54 -18.75
C ARG A 107 3.33 -18.62 -17.61
N PRO A 108 4.01 -17.47 -17.42
CA PRO A 108 3.58 -16.50 -16.42
C PRO A 108 2.13 -16.08 -16.69
N ARG A 109 1.32 -15.97 -15.63
CA ARG A 109 0.03 -15.26 -15.76
C ARG A 109 0.28 -13.81 -16.13
N GLU A 110 -0.64 -13.24 -16.89
CA GLU A 110 -0.68 -11.80 -17.14
C GLU A 110 -0.77 -11.05 -15.79
N LEU A 111 0.23 -10.19 -15.53
CA LEU A 111 0.41 -9.55 -14.23
C LEU A 111 -0.77 -8.62 -13.91
N ASP A 112 -1.34 -7.98 -14.93
CA ASP A 112 -2.51 -7.11 -14.79
C ASP A 112 -3.76 -7.91 -14.39
N THR A 113 -3.90 -9.13 -14.92
CA THR A 113 -4.99 -10.04 -14.56
C THR A 113 -4.84 -10.52 -13.12
N VAL A 114 -3.64 -10.93 -12.72
CA VAL A 114 -3.36 -11.35 -11.34
C VAL A 114 -3.61 -10.21 -10.36
N THR A 115 -3.14 -9.01 -10.68
CA THR A 115 -3.31 -7.84 -9.82
C THR A 115 -4.78 -7.50 -9.64
N ARG A 116 -5.58 -7.56 -10.72
CA ARG A 116 -7.02 -7.32 -10.68
C ARG A 116 -7.76 -8.36 -9.84
N GLU A 117 -7.51 -9.63 -10.07
CA GLU A 117 -8.13 -10.72 -9.30
C GLU A 117 -7.75 -10.65 -7.82
N MET A 118 -6.48 -10.34 -7.52
CA MET A 118 -6.04 -10.13 -6.14
C MET A 118 -6.75 -8.92 -5.52
N ALA A 119 -6.86 -7.80 -6.24
CA ALA A 119 -7.57 -6.62 -5.75
C ALA A 119 -9.05 -6.92 -5.48
N GLU A 120 -9.75 -7.60 -6.39
CA GLU A 120 -11.13 -8.03 -6.19
C GLU A 120 -11.29 -8.98 -4.99
N GLY A 121 -10.40 -9.96 -4.86
CA GLY A 121 -10.35 -10.86 -3.72
C GLY A 121 -10.11 -10.14 -2.39
N LEU A 122 -9.18 -9.17 -2.36
CA LEU A 122 -8.93 -8.34 -1.19
C LEU A 122 -10.14 -7.45 -0.86
N ARG A 123 -10.83 -6.88 -1.85
CA ARG A 123 -12.06 -6.09 -1.61
C ARG A 123 -13.14 -6.94 -0.97
N GLN A 124 -13.35 -8.16 -1.47
CA GLN A 124 -14.34 -9.07 -0.92
C GLN A 124 -13.97 -9.51 0.51
N ALA A 125 -12.72 -9.95 0.72
CA ALA A 125 -12.25 -10.35 2.03
C ALA A 125 -12.23 -9.17 3.03
N GLY A 126 -11.92 -7.96 2.56
CA GLY A 126 -11.89 -6.75 3.38
C GLY A 126 -13.26 -6.40 3.96
N ARG A 127 -14.34 -6.56 3.18
CA ARG A 127 -15.72 -6.41 3.65
C ARG A 127 -16.06 -7.38 4.78
N GLU A 128 -15.52 -8.59 4.74
CA GLU A 128 -15.78 -9.64 5.74
C GLU A 128 -14.88 -9.52 6.99
N THR A 129 -13.69 -8.93 6.83
CA THR A 129 -12.65 -8.87 7.87
C THR A 129 -12.46 -7.49 8.49
N GLY A 130 -13.14 -6.47 7.97
CA GLY A 130 -13.05 -5.08 8.44
C GLY A 130 -11.76 -4.37 8.02
N VAL A 131 -11.11 -4.83 6.94
CA VAL A 131 -9.98 -4.10 6.35
C VAL A 131 -10.52 -2.86 5.64
N ASP A 132 -9.95 -1.71 5.96
CA ASP A 132 -10.33 -0.43 5.35
C ASP A 132 -10.17 -0.49 3.81
N PRO A 133 -11.26 -0.30 3.04
CA PRO A 133 -11.21 -0.29 1.58
C PRO A 133 -10.22 0.74 1.01
N ALA A 134 -9.99 1.85 1.71
CA ALA A 134 -9.07 2.89 1.28
C ALA A 134 -7.62 2.39 1.15
N LEU A 135 -7.23 1.39 1.95
CA LEU A 135 -5.91 0.75 1.85
C LEU A 135 -5.78 -0.05 0.54
N ILE A 136 -6.87 -0.68 0.09
CA ILE A 136 -6.89 -1.50 -1.12
C ILE A 136 -6.84 -0.58 -2.35
N GLU A 137 -7.60 0.53 -2.33
CA GLU A 137 -7.59 1.50 -3.43
C GLU A 137 -6.25 2.25 -3.51
N ALA A 138 -5.66 2.65 -2.38
CA ALA A 138 -4.31 3.23 -2.37
C ALA A 138 -3.25 2.27 -2.92
N TRP A 139 -3.38 0.96 -2.64
CA TRP A 139 -2.51 -0.05 -3.23
C TRP A 139 -2.72 -0.18 -4.74
N CYS A 140 -3.97 -0.20 -5.21
CA CYS A 140 -4.28 -0.25 -6.65
C CYS A 140 -3.73 0.97 -7.40
N GLU A 141 -3.73 2.14 -6.77
CA GLU A 141 -3.22 3.39 -7.35
C GLU A 141 -1.68 3.45 -7.36
N LEU A 142 -1.03 3.09 -6.26
CA LEU A 142 0.41 3.31 -6.08
C LEU A 142 1.27 2.08 -6.39
N GLY A 143 0.69 0.88 -6.37
CA GLY A 143 1.37 -0.39 -6.64
C GLY A 143 2.25 -0.90 -5.49
N TYR A 144 2.21 -0.26 -4.32
CA TYR A 144 2.92 -0.69 -3.10
C TYR A 144 2.07 -0.45 -1.87
N VAL A 145 2.40 -1.16 -0.77
CA VAL A 145 1.74 -1.00 0.54
C VAL A 145 2.79 -0.61 1.57
N VAL A 146 2.53 0.49 2.28
CA VAL A 146 3.35 0.92 3.41
C VAL A 146 2.76 0.38 4.70
N THR A 147 3.57 -0.39 5.44
CA THR A 147 3.25 -0.95 6.76
C THR A 147 4.30 -0.50 7.77
N GLU A 148 4.00 -0.69 9.06
CA GLU A 148 4.97 -0.38 10.11
C GLU A 148 6.28 -1.17 9.95
N ASP A 149 6.17 -2.41 9.47
CA ASP A 149 7.31 -3.30 9.24
C ASP A 149 8.23 -2.85 8.11
N ASN A 150 7.69 -2.21 7.06
CA ASN A 150 8.43 -1.93 5.82
C ASN A 150 8.63 -0.43 5.53
N ARG A 151 8.00 0.49 6.27
CA ARG A 151 8.05 1.94 5.98
C ARG A 151 9.46 2.54 5.89
N HIS A 152 10.44 1.94 6.57
CA HIS A 152 11.84 2.38 6.52
C HIS A 152 12.54 2.02 5.19
N LEU A 153 11.91 1.20 4.33
CA LEU A 153 12.40 0.86 2.99
C LEU A 153 11.94 1.84 1.90
N PHE A 154 10.96 2.69 2.23
CA PHE A 154 10.36 3.69 1.35
C PHE A 154 10.94 5.07 1.62
N SER A 155 10.92 5.96 0.63
CA SER A 155 11.29 7.35 0.86
C SER A 155 10.21 8.08 1.67
N ALA A 156 10.56 9.20 2.31
CA ALA A 156 9.56 10.06 2.94
C ALA A 156 8.49 10.54 1.93
N GLY A 157 8.85 10.69 0.66
CA GLY A 157 7.91 11.05 -0.41
C GLY A 157 6.90 9.95 -0.68
N ASP A 158 7.34 8.70 -0.78
CA ASP A 158 6.47 7.54 -1.02
C ASP A 158 5.50 7.32 0.15
N ILE A 159 5.96 7.51 1.39
CA ILE A 159 5.09 7.43 2.57
C ILE A 159 4.04 8.55 2.55
N ALA A 160 4.44 9.78 2.22
CA ALA A 160 3.50 10.88 2.13
C ALA A 160 2.47 10.67 1.00
N ALA A 161 2.89 10.09 -0.14
CA ALA A 161 2.00 9.71 -1.23
C ALA A 161 1.01 8.62 -0.79
N TRP A 162 1.50 7.57 -0.12
CA TRP A 162 0.66 6.52 0.47
C TRP A 162 -0.39 7.09 1.44
N GLU A 163 0.03 7.89 2.43
CA GLU A 163 -0.89 8.49 3.39
C GLU A 163 -1.91 9.44 2.75
N ALA A 164 -1.52 10.14 1.68
CA ALA A 164 -2.41 10.99 0.91
C ALA A 164 -3.44 10.18 0.12
N ALA A 165 -3.01 9.10 -0.54
CA ALA A 165 -3.90 8.21 -1.29
C ALA A 165 -4.91 7.52 -0.36
N VAL A 166 -4.46 6.97 0.77
CA VAL A 166 -5.35 6.37 1.77
C VAL A 166 -6.39 7.39 2.26
N ARG A 167 -5.97 8.63 2.58
CA ARG A 167 -6.92 9.66 3.02
C ARG A 167 -7.93 10.04 1.92
N HIS A 168 -7.45 10.21 0.70
CA HIS A 168 -8.30 10.52 -0.44
C HIS A 168 -9.39 9.45 -0.64
N HIS A 169 -9.03 8.18 -0.56
CA HIS A 169 -9.99 7.09 -0.71
C HIS A 169 -10.88 6.89 0.51
N ALA A 170 -10.41 7.18 1.73
CA ALA A 170 -11.26 7.17 2.92
C ALA A 170 -12.35 8.25 2.85
N ASP A 171 -11.99 9.48 2.46
CA ASP A 171 -12.94 10.60 2.34
C ASP A 171 -14.01 10.34 1.26
N ASN A 172 -13.70 9.57 0.20
CA ASN A 172 -14.65 9.23 -0.87
C ASN A 172 -15.59 8.06 -0.51
N VAL A 173 -15.24 7.22 0.47
CA VAL A 173 -16.09 6.08 0.90
C VAL A 173 -17.19 6.55 1.86
N ASP A 174 -16.97 7.61 2.63
CA ASP A 174 -17.97 8.19 3.54
C ASP A 174 -19.13 8.90 2.79
N ASP A 175 -18.92 9.35 1.55
CA ASP A 175 -19.97 10.00 0.73
C ASP A 175 -20.94 8.99 0.07
N ASP A 176 -20.57 7.71 -0.06
CA ASP A 176 -21.39 6.67 -0.72
C ASP A 176 -22.42 6.00 0.23
N ASP A 177 -22.34 6.22 1.55
CA ASP A 177 -23.28 5.66 2.55
C ASP A 177 -24.50 6.57 2.83
N GLU A 178 -24.56 7.80 2.29
CA GLU A 178 -25.69 8.73 2.50
C GLU A 178 -26.89 8.54 1.53
N ASP A 179 -26.83 7.63 0.54
CA ASP A 179 -27.90 7.46 -0.46
C ASP A 179 -28.69 6.15 -0.31
N LYS A 180 -29.10 5.83 0.92
CA LYS A 180 -30.20 4.87 1.14
C LYS A 180 -31.51 5.65 1.20
N PRO A 181 -32.45 5.46 0.25
CA PRO A 181 -33.77 6.05 0.37
C PRO A 181 -34.46 5.49 1.61
N ASP A 182 -34.96 6.39 2.46
CA ASP A 182 -35.83 6.08 3.58
C ASP A 182 -37.01 5.23 3.08
N GLU A 183 -36.99 3.92 3.35
CA GLU A 183 -38.18 3.09 3.24
C GLU A 183 -39.15 3.51 4.35
N ASP A 184 -40.18 4.27 3.96
CA ASP A 184 -41.34 4.60 4.80
C ASP A 184 -41.92 3.32 5.44
N PRO A 185 -42.15 3.30 6.76
CA PRO A 185 -42.77 2.16 7.42
C PRO A 185 -44.24 2.01 6.99
N PRO A 186 -44.75 0.77 6.87
CA PRO A 186 -46.14 0.53 6.48
C PRO A 186 -47.09 1.07 7.55
N LEU A 187 -48.06 1.88 7.12
CA LEU A 187 -49.20 2.29 7.91
C LEU A 187 -50.15 1.08 8.05
N ASP A 188 -50.27 0.56 9.28
CA ASP A 188 -51.40 -0.29 9.72
C ASP A 188 -52.65 0.58 10.02
#